data_AF-A0AAW4UVE8-F1
#
_entry.id   AF-A0AAW4UVE8-F1
#
_cell.length_a   1.000
_cell.length_b   1.000
_cell.length_c   1.000
_cell.angle_alpha   90.00
_cell.angle_beta   90.00
_cell.angle_gamma   90.00
#
_symmetry.space_group_name_H-M   'P 1'
#
loop_
_entity.id
_entity.type
_entity.pdbx_description
1 polymer ?
#
loop_
_entity_poly.entity_id
_entity_poly.type
_entity_poly.pdbx_seq_one_letter_code
_entity_poly.pdbx_strand_id
1 'polypeptide(L)' 'MMILEAKNVYKTYGNKWNKQEVLKGIDLNVEKGEFTSIMG' A
#
# COMPACT_ATOMS: atom_id res chain seq x y z
N MET A 1 -5.89 1.55 -19.15
CA MET A 1 -4.65 0.74 -19.07
C MET A 1 -4.09 0.95 -17.68
N MET A 2 -4.02 -0.09 -16.86
CA MET A 2 -3.51 0.00 -15.50
C MET A 2 -2.01 0.28 -15.50
N ILE A 3 -1.56 1.24 -14.68
CA ILE A 3 -0.14 1.63 -14.57
C ILE A 3 0.47 1.25 -13.23
N LEU A 4 -0.35 1.04 -12.21
CA LEU A 4 0.07 0.59 -10.89
C LEU A 4 -0.95 -0.40 -10.36
N GLU A 5 -0.45 -1.53 -9.89
CA GLU A 5 -1.23 -2.58 -9.23
C GLU A 5 -0.48 -2.98 -7.97
N ALA A 6 -1.16 -2.87 -6.83
CA ALA A 6 -0.69 -3.30 -5.54
C ALA A 6 -1.73 -4.26 -4.99
N LYS A 7 -1.33 -5.50 -4.71
CA LYS A 7 -2.22 -6.54 -4.20
C LYS A 7 -1.73 -7.04 -2.85
N ASN A 8 -2.62 -7.00 -1.87
CA ASN A 8 -2.44 -7.53 -0.52
C ASN A 8 -1.12 -7.04 0.11
N VAL A 9 -0.87 -5.73 0.05
CA VAL A 9 0.39 -5.13 0.50
C VAL A 9 0.42 -5.04 2.02
N TYR A 10 1.45 -5.65 2.62
CA TYR A 10 1.77 -5.52 4.04
C TYR A 10 3.08 -4.79 4.23
N LYS A 11 3.14 -4.01 5.30
CA LYS A 11 4.39 -3.43 5.77
C LYS A 11 4.41 -3.44 7.27
N THR A 12 5.51 -3.96 7.81
CA THR A 12 5.82 -3.95 9.23
C THR A 12 7.19 -3.34 9.43
N TYR A 13 7.33 -2.50 10.45
CA TYR A 13 8.60 -1.96 10.90
C TYR A 13 8.96 -2.50 12.29
N GLY A 14 10.25 -2.43 12.62
CA GLY A 14 10.79 -2.84 13.91
C GLY A 14 11.45 -4.22 13.91
N ASN A 15 11.63 -4.79 15.09
CA ASN A 15 12.36 -6.04 15.30
C ASN A 15 11.43 -7.14 15.86
N LYS A 16 11.99 -8.30 16.19
CA LYS A 16 11.23 -9.47 16.67
C LYS A 16 10.36 -9.18 17.91
N TRP A 17 10.76 -8.23 18.75
CA TRP A 17 10.07 -7.91 20.01
C TRP A 17 9.17 -6.70 19.89
N ASN A 18 9.57 -5.71 19.08
CA ASN A 18 8.82 -4.49 18.84
C ASN A 18 8.49 -4.40 17.36
N LYS A 19 7.44 -5.12 16.93
CA LYS A 19 6.90 -5.05 15.57
C LYS A 19 5.72 -4.07 15.53
N GLN A 20 5.72 -3.18 14.54
CA GLN A 20 4.61 -2.30 14.24
C GLN A 20 4.16 -2.54 12.81
N GLU A 21 2.94 -3.04 12.65
CA GLU A 21 2.31 -3.17 11.35
C GLU A 21 1.74 -1.82 10.92
N VAL A 22 2.15 -1.33 9.75
CA VAL A 22 1.80 0.00 9.22
C VAL A 22 0.97 -0.05 7.94
N LEU A 23 1.08 -1.12 7.14
CA LEU A 23 0.14 -1.40 6.05
C LEU A 23 -0.42 -2.80 6.29
N LYS A 24 -1.75 -2.92 6.23
CA LYS A 24 -2.51 -4.12 6.63
C LYS A 24 -3.32 -4.67 5.45
N GLY A 25 -2.64 -5.29 4.49
CA GLY A 25 -3.30 -5.91 3.33
C GLY A 25 -3.98 -4.91 2.42
N ILE A 26 -3.24 -3.90 1.95
CA ILE A 26 -3.79 -2.86 1.07
C ILE A 26 -3.82 -3.37 -0.38
N ASP A 27 -4.96 -3.20 -1.03
CA ASP A 27 -5.14 -3.33 -2.48
C ASP A 27 -5.29 -1.93 -3.10
N LEU A 28 -4.51 -1.62 -4.14
CA LEU A 28 -4.55 -0.35 -4.85
C LEU A 28 -4.32 -0.58 -6.34
N ASN A 29 -5.22 -0.07 -7.17
CA ASN A 29 -5.04 -0.04 -8.62
C ASN A 29 -5.12 1.42 -9.08
N VAL A 30 -4.19 1.84 -9.94
CA VAL A 30 -4.21 3.16 -10.56
C VAL A 30 -4.15 3.02 -12.07
N GLU A 31 -5.07 3.70 -12.75
CA GLU A 31 -5.16 3.71 -14.19
C GLU A 31 -4.34 4.82 -14.85
N LYS A 32 -3.93 4.59 -16.10
CA LYS A 32 -3.23 5.59 -16.92
C LYS A 32 -4.11 6.82 -17.10
N GLY A 33 -3.63 7.97 -16.63
CA GLY A 33 -4.34 9.25 -16.72
C GLY A 33 -5.28 9.53 -15.55
N GLU A 34 -5.35 8.63 -14.57
CA GLU A 34 -6.07 8.86 -13.33
C GLU A 34 -5.37 9.93 -12.47
N PHE A 35 -6.14 10.86 -11.91
CA PHE A 35 -5.65 11.84 -10.94
C PHE A 35 -6.01 11.37 -9.53
N THR A 36 -5.04 10.73 -8.86
CA THR A 36 -5.24 10.13 -7.53
C THR A 36 -4.49 10.93 -6.46
N SER A 37 -5.12 11.10 -5.30
CA SER A 37 -4.49 11.67 -4.10
C SER A 37 -4.63 10.70 -2.93
N ILE A 38 -3.58 10.58 -2.12
CA ILE A 38 -3.61 9.84 -0.85
C ILE A 38 -3.70 10.86 0.27
N MET A 39 -4.80 10.82 1.01
CA MET A 39 -4.99 11.60 2.23
C MET A 39 -4.78 10.71 3.45
N GLY A 40 -4.22 11.28 4.51
CA GLY A 40 -3.91 10.58 5.76
C GLY A 40 -3.92 11.53 6.95
#